data_AF-A0A351A4A8-F1
#
_entry.id   AF-A0A351A4A8-F1
#
_cell.length_a   1.000
_cell.length_b   1.000
_cell.length_c   1.000
_cell.angle_alpha   90.00
_cell.angle_beta   90.00
_cell.angle_gamma   90.00
#
_symmetry.space_group_name_H-M   'P 1'
#
loop_
_entity.id
_entity.type
_entity.pdbx_description
1 polymer ?
#
loop_
_entity_poly.entity_id
_entity_poly.type
_entity_poly.pdbx_seq_one_letter_code
_entity_poly.pdbx_strand_id
1 'polypeptide(L)' 'MSTSKPVNLLDFDVDGLVAWFAGLGEKPFRARQVMRWMHREGCDD' A
#
# COMPACT_ATOMS: atom_id res chain seq x y z
N MET A 1 22.37 -0.82 13.59
CA MET A 1 21.39 0.07 12.93
C MET A 1 20.58 -0.80 11.97
N SER A 2 19.29 -1.06 12.24
CA SER A 2 18.46 -1.87 11.34
C SER A 2 18.02 -1.03 10.14
N THR A 3 18.52 -1.35 8.96
CA THR A 3 18.10 -0.75 7.69
C THR A 3 16.82 -1.43 7.20
N SER A 4 15.66 -1.00 7.70
CA SER A 4 14.38 -1.43 7.14
C SER A 4 14.26 -0.91 5.72
N LYS A 5 14.34 -1.82 4.73
CA LYS A 5 14.14 -1.46 3.32
C LYS A 5 12.70 -0.97 3.13
N PRO A 6 12.47 0.09 2.35
CA PRO A 6 11.13 0.52 2.00
C PRO A 6 10.42 -0.58 1.21
N VAL A 7 9.12 -0.75 1.47
CA VAL A 7 8.27 -1.68 0.72
C VAL A 7 7.68 -0.92 -0.46
N ASN A 8 7.85 -1.45 -1.68
CA ASN A 8 7.19 -0.91 -2.86
C ASN A 8 5.73 -1.40 -2.89
N LEU A 9 4.80 -0.48 -2.65
CA LEU A 9 3.38 -0.81 -2.56
C LEU A 9 2.75 -1.13 -3.93
N LEU A 10 3.41 -0.77 -5.04
CA LEU A 10 2.97 -1.08 -6.40
C LEU A 10 3.14 -2.56 -6.76
N ASP A 11 3.89 -3.33 -5.96
CA ASP A 11 4.09 -4.77 -6.19
C ASP A 11 2.93 -5.61 -5.65
N PHE A 12 1.98 -5.01 -4.92
CA PHE A 12 0.81 -5.72 -4.40
C PHE A 12 -0.42 -5.56 -5.30
N ASP A 13 -1.21 -6.62 -5.38
CA ASP A 13 -2.61 -6.51 -5.76
C ASP A 13 -3.46 -5.99 -4.58
N VAL A 14 -4.78 -5.83 -4.80
CA VAL A 14 -5.68 -5.29 -3.78
C VAL A 14 -5.68 -6.16 -2.51
N ASP A 15 -5.68 -7.48 -2.65
CA ASP A 15 -5.75 -8.40 -1.52
C ASP A 15 -4.43 -8.44 -0.74
N GLY A 16 -3.30 -8.43 -1.45
CA GLY A 16 -1.96 -8.33 -0.88
C GLY A 16 -1.77 -7.01 -0.11
N LEU A 17 -2.26 -5.89 -0.64
CA LEU A 17 -2.19 -4.62 0.06
C LEU A 17 -3.08 -4.62 1.31
N VAL A 18 -4.29 -5.19 1.25
CA VAL A 18 -5.16 -5.34 2.43
C VAL A 18 -4.47 -6.19 3.52
N ALA A 19 -3.85 -7.31 3.14
CA ALA A 19 -3.13 -8.17 4.06
C ALA A 19 -1.91 -7.47 4.68
N TRP A 20 -1.17 -6.69 3.88
CA TRP A 20 -0.03 -5.91 4.36
C TRP A 20 -0.46 -4.84 5.37
N PHE A 21 -1.52 -4.09 5.08
CA PHE A 21 -2.09 -3.13 6.04
C PHE A 21 -2.63 -3.82 7.30
N ALA A 22 -3.23 -5.00 7.19
CA ALA A 22 -3.67 -5.77 8.35
C ALA A 22 -2.49 -6.19 9.26
N GLY A 23 -1.34 -6.53 8.67
CA GLY A 23 -0.09 -6.80 9.41
C GLY A 23 0.45 -5.58 10.18
N LEU A 24 0.08 -4.36 9.76
CA LEU A 24 0.37 -3.12 10.47
C LEU A 24 -0.70 -2.76 11.53
N GLY A 25 -1.77 -3.56 11.64
CA GLY A 25 -2.93 -3.27 12.51
C GLY A 25 -3.92 -2.26 11.92
N GLU A 26 -3.79 -1.94 10.63
CA GLU A 26 -4.66 -0.98 9.94
C GLU A 26 -5.92 -1.64 9.35
N LYS A 27 -6.99 -0.85 9.28
CA LYS A 27 -8.28 -1.32 8.75
C LYS A 27 -8.26 -1.44 7.22
N PRO A 28 -8.98 -2.41 6.62
CA PRO A 28 -8.97 -2.65 5.15
C PRO A 28 -9.34 -1.45 4.28
N PHE A 29 -10.09 -0.47 4.80
CA PHE A 29 -10.43 0.72 4.04
C PHE A 29 -9.20 1.61 3.75
N ARG A 30 -8.14 1.52 4.57
CA ARG A 30 -6.89 2.24 4.37
C ARG A 30 -6.16 1.77 3.12
N ALA A 31 -6.01 0.46 2.95
CA ALA A 31 -5.46 -0.13 1.73
C ALA A 31 -6.24 0.34 0.49
N ARG A 32 -7.58 0.35 0.55
CA ARG A 32 -8.42 0.85 -0.55
C ARG A 32 -8.29 2.36 -0.79
N GLN A 33 -8.05 3.17 0.23
CA GLN A 33 -7.75 4.59 0.05
C GLN A 33 -6.42 4.75 -0.69
N VAL A 34 -5.38 4.06 -0.25
CA VAL A 34 -4.04 4.13 -0.86
C VAL A 34 -4.04 3.61 -2.30
N MET A 35 -4.70 2.48 -2.60
CA MET A 35 -4.88 2.02 -3.98
C MET A 35 -5.56 3.06 -4.86
N ARG A 36 -6.62 3.71 -4.36
CA ARG A 36 -7.29 4.77 -5.11
C ARG A 36 -6.37 5.96 -5.36
N TRP A 37 -5.56 6.37 -4.39
CA TRP A 37 -4.55 7.42 -4.61
C TRP A 37 -3.53 7.00 -5.67
N MET A 38 -3.00 5.78 -5.59
CA MET A 38 -2.02 5.24 -6.53
C MET A 38 -2.53 5.16 -7.97
N HIS A 39 -3.81 4.82 -8.16
CA HIS A 39 -4.41 4.74 -9.50
C HIS A 39 -4.95 6.08 -10.01
N ARG A 40 -5.31 7.00 -9.12
CA ARG A 40 -5.96 8.28 -9.47
C ARG A 40 -4.95 9.41 -9.67
N GLU A 41 -3.95 9.48 -8.80
CA GLU A 41 -2.72 10.22 -9.05
C GLU A 41 -1.79 9.25 -9.77
N GLY A 42 -2.21 8.78 -10.95
CA GLY A 42 -1.23 8.25 -11.89
C GLY A 42 -0.11 9.28 -11.94
N CYS A 43 1.12 8.82 -11.81
CA CYS A 43 2.30 9.66 -11.98
C CYS A 43 2.31 10.16 -13.43
N ASP A 44 1.45 11.12 -13.74
CA ASP A 44 1.61 12.11 -14.78
C ASP A 44 2.40 13.23 -14.09
N ASP A 45 3.59 13.47 -14.64
CA ASP A 45 4.66 14.39 -14.24
C ASP A 45 4.19 15.74 -13.64
#